data_AF-A0A7I8DL22-F1
#
_entry.id   AF-A0A7I8DL22-F1
#
_cell.length_a   1.000
_cell.length_b   1.000
_cell.length_c   1.000
_cell.angle_alpha   90.00
_cell.angle_beta   90.00
_cell.angle_gamma   90.00
#
_symmetry.space_group_name_H-M   'P 1'
#
loop_
_entity.id
_entity.type
_entity.pdbx_description
1 polymer ?
#
loop_
_entity_poly.entity_id
_entity_poly.type
_entity_poly.pdbx_seq_one_letter_code
_entity_poly.pdbx_strand_id
1 'polypeptide(L)'
;MLSLFLKFNGFAIILLMLLLFFISYYPVHKWHSSVRQMLKLLFSYNIIMVFLVVYELVIYLEHYKHLFLNKAFVFIFTLVYFGLWYFTSLVAKSETAKLVNEIISVLLTILFTAGTYISSLYLSSYPSLETLEKMYKNEQELEVALSTNSELIRNMLPSIFNYILTKIYLLILPFLCISLFSMVTISIKAYWLKRNNRHDIWDDIDDYSSENNAKSKIINCMDNIPDNITDETEILIYLIKQLKQGNIKED
;
A
#
# COMPACT_ATOMS: atom_id res chain seq x y z
N MET A 1 22.65 -19.50 -19.23
CA MET A 1 22.97 -18.13 -18.73
C MET A 1 22.03 -17.08 -19.29
N LEU A 2 21.95 -16.92 -20.63
CA LEU A 2 21.06 -15.93 -21.27
C LEU A 2 19.56 -16.17 -21.00
N SER A 3 19.10 -17.43 -20.99
CA SER A 3 17.68 -17.78 -20.75
C SER A 3 17.21 -17.54 -19.31
N LEU A 4 18.12 -17.68 -18.33
CA LEU A 4 17.86 -17.39 -16.92
C LEU A 4 17.89 -15.87 -16.66
N PHE A 5 18.80 -15.15 -17.33
CA PHE A 5 18.86 -13.68 -17.29
C PHE A 5 17.61 -13.04 -17.91
N LEU A 6 17.07 -13.63 -18.98
CA LEU A 6 15.81 -13.23 -19.62
C LEU A 6 14.58 -13.51 -18.74
N LYS A 7 14.54 -14.63 -17.99
CA LYS A 7 13.47 -14.90 -17.01
C LYS A 7 13.51 -13.95 -15.82
N PHE A 8 14.71 -13.62 -15.32
CA PHE A 8 14.92 -12.67 -14.22
C PHE A 8 14.52 -11.24 -14.59
N ASN A 9 14.94 -10.77 -15.78
CA ASN A 9 14.56 -9.46 -16.28
C ASN A 9 13.08 -9.40 -16.66
N GLY A 10 12.50 -10.46 -17.22
CA GLY A 10 11.07 -10.51 -17.55
C GLY A 10 10.18 -10.29 -16.33
N PHE A 11 10.53 -10.86 -15.18
CA PHE A 11 9.76 -10.71 -13.94
C PHE A 11 9.90 -9.31 -13.32
N ALA A 12 11.12 -8.76 -13.29
CA ALA A 12 11.33 -7.39 -12.86
C ALA A 12 10.65 -6.37 -13.80
N ILE A 13 10.61 -6.66 -15.10
CA ILE A 13 9.88 -5.87 -16.10
C ILE A 13 8.37 -5.99 -15.87
N ILE A 14 7.83 -7.16 -15.56
CA ILE A 14 6.41 -7.33 -15.21
C ILE A 14 6.06 -6.56 -13.93
N LEU A 15 6.93 -6.60 -12.92
CA LEU A 15 6.77 -5.84 -11.67
C LEU A 15 6.78 -4.33 -11.94
N LEU A 16 7.76 -3.86 -12.72
CA LEU A 16 7.89 -2.47 -13.14
C LEU A 16 6.68 -2.03 -13.99
N MET A 17 6.21 -2.87 -14.90
CA MET A 17 5.04 -2.59 -15.73
C MET A 17 3.75 -2.58 -14.91
N LEU A 18 3.60 -3.45 -13.90
CA LEU A 18 2.49 -3.37 -12.94
C LEU A 18 2.56 -2.09 -12.12
N LEU A 19 3.74 -1.72 -11.64
CA LEU A 19 3.98 -0.49 -10.86
C LEU A 19 3.66 0.76 -11.69
N LEU A 20 4.13 0.80 -12.94
CA LEU A 20 3.81 1.85 -13.91
C LEU A 20 2.34 1.84 -14.33
N PHE A 21 1.70 0.67 -14.45
CA PHE A 21 0.27 0.54 -14.76
C PHE A 21 -0.60 1.08 -13.62
N PHE A 22 -0.28 0.78 -12.37
CA PHE A 22 -1.00 1.30 -11.21
C PHE A 22 -0.80 2.81 -11.01
N ILE A 23 0.40 3.33 -11.31
CA ILE A 23 0.68 4.78 -11.31
C ILE A 23 -0.06 5.49 -12.46
N SER A 24 -0.16 4.85 -13.63
CA SER A 24 -0.75 5.46 -14.84
C SER A 24 -2.29 5.38 -14.91
N TYR A 25 -2.92 4.38 -14.27
CA TYR A 25 -4.36 4.14 -14.40
C TYR A 25 -5.20 4.77 -13.27
N TYR A 26 -4.58 5.13 -12.13
CA TYR A 26 -5.31 5.83 -11.09
C TYR A 26 -5.34 7.34 -11.40
N PRO A 27 -6.53 7.97 -11.44
CA PRO A 27 -6.59 9.42 -11.56
C PRO A 27 -5.81 10.01 -10.39
N VAL A 28 -4.67 10.61 -10.71
CA VAL A 28 -3.74 11.28 -9.77
C VAL A 28 -4.44 12.47 -9.06
N HIS A 29 -5.66 12.80 -9.46
CA HIS A 29 -6.50 13.76 -8.77
C HIS A 29 -7.00 13.22 -7.42
N LYS A 30 -6.47 13.84 -6.36
CA LYS A 30 -6.88 13.77 -4.94
C LYS A 30 -6.31 12.63 -4.09
N TRP A 31 -5.28 11.89 -4.56
CA TRP A 31 -4.68 10.83 -3.73
C TRP A 31 -4.12 11.34 -2.40
N HIS A 32 -3.69 12.61 -2.38
CA HIS A 32 -3.17 13.29 -1.20
C HIS A 32 -4.25 13.65 -0.17
N SER A 33 -5.51 13.83 -0.57
CA SER A 33 -6.60 14.34 0.29
C SER A 33 -7.71 13.32 0.51
N SER A 34 -7.87 12.33 -0.37
CA SER A 34 -8.88 11.29 -0.26
C SER A 34 -8.36 10.04 0.45
N VAL A 35 -8.93 9.72 1.61
CA VAL A 35 -8.65 8.49 2.38
C VAL A 35 -8.82 7.24 1.50
N ARG A 36 -9.90 7.20 0.71
CA ARG A 36 -10.22 6.07 -0.17
C ARG A 36 -9.15 5.85 -1.23
N GLN A 37 -8.67 6.92 -1.85
CA GLN A 37 -7.66 6.81 -2.92
C GLN A 37 -6.28 6.48 -2.35
N MET A 38 -5.91 7.09 -1.21
CA MET A 38 -4.65 6.79 -0.54
C MET A 38 -4.60 5.34 -0.02
N LEU A 39 -5.71 4.82 0.53
CA LEU A 39 -5.82 3.40 0.89
C LEU A 39 -5.58 2.50 -0.34
N LYS A 40 -6.24 2.80 -1.47
CA LYS A 40 -6.03 2.02 -2.71
C LYS A 40 -4.57 2.04 -3.17
N LEU A 41 -3.91 3.20 -3.09
CA LEU A 41 -2.50 3.36 -3.43
C LEU A 41 -1.59 2.55 -2.49
N LEU A 42 -1.80 2.61 -1.18
CA LEU A 42 -1.01 1.81 -0.24
C LEU A 42 -1.31 0.31 -0.37
N PHE A 43 -2.56 -0.09 -0.64
CA PHE A 43 -2.90 -1.49 -0.90
C PHE A 43 -2.25 -2.02 -2.18
N SER A 44 -2.22 -1.25 -3.27
CA SER A 44 -1.52 -1.68 -4.49
C SER A 44 -0.02 -1.84 -4.25
N TYR A 45 0.59 -0.93 -3.47
CA TYR A 45 1.96 -1.08 -2.99
C TYR A 45 2.15 -2.39 -2.20
N ASN A 46 1.24 -2.74 -1.29
CA ASN A 46 1.33 -4.00 -0.53
C ASN A 46 1.29 -5.25 -1.43
N ILE A 47 0.45 -5.26 -2.47
CA ILE A 47 0.35 -6.38 -3.42
C ILE A 47 1.70 -6.61 -4.13
N ILE A 48 2.37 -5.53 -4.53
CA ILE A 48 3.69 -5.59 -5.19
C ILE A 48 4.74 -6.22 -4.26
N MET A 49 4.72 -5.88 -2.96
CA MET A 49 5.65 -6.48 -1.99
C MET A 49 5.34 -7.94 -1.68
N VAL A 50 4.06 -8.31 -1.57
CA VAL A 50 3.67 -9.72 -1.42
C VAL A 50 4.19 -10.53 -2.60
N PHE A 51 4.12 -9.99 -3.82
CA PHE A 51 4.63 -10.65 -5.02
C PHE A 51 6.17 -10.80 -5.00
N LEU A 52 6.90 -9.78 -4.53
CA LEU A 52 8.36 -9.85 -4.34
C LEU A 52 8.76 -10.94 -3.33
N VAL A 53 7.98 -11.12 -2.25
CA VAL A 53 8.28 -12.12 -1.23
C VAL A 53 7.94 -13.53 -1.71
N VAL A 54 6.80 -13.69 -2.39
CA VAL A 54 6.45 -14.97 -3.03
C VAL A 54 7.55 -15.37 -4.03
N TYR A 55 8.07 -14.42 -4.79
CA TYR A 55 9.19 -14.64 -5.69
C TYR A 55 10.46 -15.11 -4.96
N GLU A 56 10.83 -14.47 -3.84
CA GLU A 56 11.95 -14.93 -3.01
C GLU A 56 11.71 -16.36 -2.51
N LEU A 57 10.48 -16.68 -2.11
CA LEU A 57 10.12 -18.00 -1.59
C LEU A 57 10.19 -19.09 -2.67
N VAL A 58 9.78 -18.78 -3.92
CA VAL A 58 9.95 -19.69 -5.07
C VAL A 58 11.44 -19.90 -5.39
N ILE A 59 12.25 -18.84 -5.38
CA ILE A 59 13.70 -18.96 -5.62
C ILE A 59 14.40 -19.76 -4.53
N TYR A 60 13.98 -19.58 -3.27
CA TYR A 60 14.51 -20.35 -2.15
C TYR A 60 14.26 -21.85 -2.33
N LEU A 61 13.06 -22.21 -2.80
CA LEU A 61 12.69 -23.59 -3.11
C LEU A 61 13.45 -24.15 -4.32
N GLU A 62 13.82 -23.32 -5.30
CA GLU A 62 14.53 -23.75 -6.53
C GLU A 62 16.06 -23.92 -6.42
N HIS A 63 16.67 -23.79 -5.23
CA HIS A 63 18.05 -24.27 -4.98
C HIS A 63 19.16 -23.71 -5.90
N TYR A 64 19.20 -22.40 -6.18
CA TYR A 64 20.26 -21.80 -7.02
C TYR A 64 21.34 -21.01 -6.27
N LYS A 65 22.59 -21.23 -6.72
CA LYS A 65 23.92 -20.73 -6.29
C LYS A 65 24.11 -19.19 -6.22
N HIS A 66 23.09 -18.37 -6.48
CA HIS A 66 23.16 -16.90 -6.45
C HIS A 66 22.48 -16.28 -5.22
N LEU A 67 22.47 -17.01 -4.09
CA LEU A 67 21.78 -16.66 -2.85
C LEU A 67 22.11 -15.24 -2.34
N PHE A 68 23.35 -14.77 -2.51
CA PHE A 68 23.78 -13.47 -1.99
C PHE A 68 23.23 -12.28 -2.80
N LEU A 69 23.35 -12.32 -4.13
CA LEU A 69 22.87 -11.23 -5.00
C LEU A 69 21.34 -11.09 -4.93
N ASN A 70 20.62 -12.21 -4.82
CA ASN A 70 19.16 -12.20 -4.70
C ASN A 70 18.69 -11.63 -3.36
N LYS A 71 19.36 -12.00 -2.25
CA LYS A 71 19.06 -11.43 -0.92
C LYS A 71 19.33 -9.93 -0.87
N ALA A 72 20.46 -9.49 -1.44
CA ALA A 72 20.78 -8.06 -1.51
C ALA A 72 19.74 -7.28 -2.34
N PHE A 73 19.30 -7.85 -3.47
CA PHE A 73 18.26 -7.25 -4.32
C PHE A 73 16.93 -7.10 -3.57
N VAL A 74 16.44 -8.17 -2.93
CA VAL A 74 15.20 -8.13 -2.13
C VAL A 74 15.31 -7.11 -1.02
N PHE A 75 16.45 -7.05 -0.32
CA PHE A 75 16.68 -6.08 0.73
C PHE A 75 16.63 -4.63 0.22
N ILE A 76 17.30 -4.33 -0.90
CA ILE A 76 17.29 -3.00 -1.51
C ILE A 76 15.88 -2.61 -1.95
N PHE A 77 15.15 -3.51 -2.63
CA PHE A 77 13.77 -3.24 -3.04
C PHE A 77 12.84 -3.02 -1.86
N THR A 78 13.03 -3.76 -0.78
CA THR A 78 12.27 -3.58 0.48
C THR A 78 12.54 -2.20 1.10
N LEU A 79 13.80 -1.74 1.10
CA LEU A 79 14.14 -0.39 1.58
C LEU A 79 13.52 0.70 0.69
N VAL A 80 13.63 0.57 -0.64
CA VAL A 80 13.01 1.51 -1.59
C VAL A 80 11.51 1.56 -1.38
N TYR A 81 10.88 0.40 -1.18
CA TYR A 81 9.46 0.29 -0.90
C TYR A 81 9.05 1.05 0.37
N PHE A 82 9.74 0.84 1.49
CA PHE A 82 9.45 1.56 2.73
C PHE A 82 9.69 3.07 2.59
N GLY A 83 10.73 3.45 1.85
CA GLY A 83 10.98 4.84 1.48
C GLY A 83 9.79 5.45 0.73
N LEU A 84 9.30 4.78 -0.30
CA LEU A 84 8.15 5.24 -1.09
C LEU A 84 6.89 5.36 -0.25
N TRP A 85 6.58 4.37 0.61
CA TRP A 85 5.44 4.44 1.53
C TRP A 85 5.55 5.65 2.45
N TYR A 86 6.71 5.82 3.08
CA TYR A 86 6.98 6.91 4.00
C TYR A 86 6.87 8.27 3.33
N PHE A 87 7.53 8.47 2.18
CA PHE A 87 7.46 9.72 1.43
C PHE A 87 6.04 10.03 0.95
N THR A 88 5.32 9.04 0.42
CA THR A 88 3.91 9.20 0.01
C THR A 88 3.05 9.66 1.20
N SER A 89 3.29 9.09 2.38
CA SER A 89 2.57 9.44 3.60
C SER A 89 2.91 10.84 4.13
N LEU A 90 4.16 11.29 4.00
CA LEU A 90 4.57 12.64 4.38
C LEU A 90 4.05 13.73 3.44
N VAL A 91 4.04 13.44 2.14
CA VAL A 91 3.60 14.38 1.10
C VAL A 91 2.10 14.57 1.15
N ALA A 92 1.32 13.52 1.44
CA ALA A 92 -0.13 13.62 1.54
C ALA A 92 -0.60 14.60 2.65
N LYS A 93 -1.87 15.02 2.55
CA LYS A 93 -2.53 15.86 3.56
C LYS A 93 -2.48 15.15 4.90
N SER A 94 -2.03 15.88 5.93
CA SER A 94 -1.64 15.29 7.21
C SER A 94 -2.78 14.52 7.88
N GLU A 95 -4.01 15.03 7.83
CA GLU A 95 -5.20 14.36 8.37
C GLU A 95 -5.49 13.04 7.65
N THR A 96 -5.51 13.08 6.32
CA THR A 96 -5.75 11.91 5.46
C THR A 96 -4.68 10.86 5.68
N ALA A 97 -3.41 11.25 5.62
CA ALA A 97 -2.27 10.36 5.75
C ALA A 97 -2.22 9.69 7.13
N LYS A 98 -2.54 10.43 8.19
CA LYS A 98 -2.59 9.91 9.55
C LYS A 98 -3.68 8.85 9.67
N LEU A 99 -4.90 9.16 9.25
CA LEU A 99 -6.04 8.25 9.32
C LEU A 99 -5.79 6.96 8.54
N VAL A 100 -5.21 7.06 7.34
CA VAL A 100 -4.90 5.90 6.50
C VAL A 100 -3.86 4.98 7.16
N ASN A 101 -2.76 5.54 7.66
CA ASN A 101 -1.73 4.75 8.36
C ASN A 101 -2.26 4.18 9.69
N GLU A 102 -3.21 4.85 10.34
CA GLU A 102 -3.88 4.32 11.52
C GLU A 102 -4.74 3.09 11.18
N ILE A 103 -5.62 3.20 10.19
CA ILE A 103 -6.45 2.08 9.71
C ILE A 103 -5.58 0.86 9.37
N ILE A 104 -4.51 1.07 8.60
CA ILE A 104 -3.59 -0.02 8.21
C ILE A 104 -2.93 -0.62 9.44
N SER A 105 -2.38 0.21 10.34
CA SER A 105 -1.70 -0.30 11.54
C SER A 105 -2.63 -1.12 12.44
N VAL A 106 -3.87 -0.68 12.63
CA VAL A 106 -4.89 -1.40 13.43
C VAL A 106 -5.24 -2.72 12.77
N LEU A 107 -5.52 -2.73 11.47
CA LEU A 107 -5.83 -3.96 10.72
C LEU A 107 -4.69 -4.97 10.79
N LEU A 108 -3.45 -4.53 10.56
CA LEU A 108 -2.26 -5.38 10.65
C LEU A 108 -2.04 -5.91 12.08
N THR A 109 -2.29 -5.09 13.09
CA THR A 109 -2.19 -5.49 14.51
C THR A 109 -3.20 -6.59 14.84
N ILE A 110 -4.46 -6.42 14.41
CA ILE A 110 -5.51 -7.41 14.61
C ILE A 110 -5.15 -8.71 13.89
N LEU A 111 -4.75 -8.64 12.62
CA LEU A 111 -4.42 -9.82 11.83
C LEU A 111 -3.19 -10.55 12.39
N PHE A 112 -2.18 -9.82 12.84
CA PHE A 112 -1.01 -10.39 13.52
C PHE A 112 -1.39 -11.05 14.85
N THR A 113 -2.13 -10.34 15.71
CA THR A 113 -2.44 -10.84 17.07
C THR A 113 -3.42 -12.00 17.03
N ALA A 114 -4.53 -11.86 16.32
CA ALA A 114 -5.52 -12.93 16.17
C ALA A 114 -4.94 -14.11 15.37
N GLY A 115 -4.18 -13.84 14.31
CA GLY A 115 -3.56 -14.87 13.49
C GLY A 115 -2.53 -15.69 14.26
N THR A 116 -1.60 -15.03 14.96
CA THR A 116 -0.60 -15.73 15.77
C THR A 116 -1.24 -16.50 16.92
N TYR A 117 -2.29 -15.96 17.55
CA TYR A 117 -3.06 -16.67 18.57
C TYR A 117 -3.73 -17.94 18.02
N ILE A 118 -4.49 -17.83 16.93
CA ILE A 118 -5.13 -18.99 16.27
C ILE A 118 -4.07 -20.02 15.85
N SER A 119 -2.96 -19.58 15.25
CA SER A 119 -1.86 -20.47 14.87
C SER A 119 -1.28 -21.19 16.08
N SER A 120 -1.09 -20.49 17.19
CA SER A 120 -0.58 -21.10 18.43
C SER A 120 -1.57 -22.12 19.01
N LEU A 121 -2.89 -21.92 18.90
CA LEU A 121 -3.87 -22.87 19.40
C LEU A 121 -3.93 -24.16 18.57
N TYR A 122 -3.93 -24.03 17.24
CA TYR A 122 -4.17 -25.17 16.35
C TYR A 122 -2.90 -25.85 15.83
N LEU A 123 -1.77 -25.14 15.82
CA LEU A 123 -0.52 -25.62 15.21
C LEU A 123 0.61 -25.86 16.20
N SER A 124 0.46 -25.49 17.48
CA SER A 124 1.49 -25.74 18.51
C SER A 124 1.77 -27.21 18.79
N SER A 125 0.81 -28.09 18.48
CA SER A 125 0.95 -29.53 18.61
C SER A 125 1.79 -30.18 17.50
N TYR A 126 2.08 -29.45 16.41
CA TYR A 126 2.88 -29.97 15.30
C TYR A 126 4.31 -29.41 15.36
N PRO A 127 5.33 -30.26 15.13
CA PRO A 127 6.72 -29.80 15.11
C PRO A 127 6.96 -28.81 13.96
N SER A 128 7.84 -27.83 14.16
CA SER A 128 8.21 -26.94 13.05
C SER A 128 9.02 -27.69 11.99
N LEU A 129 9.00 -27.20 10.75
CA LEU A 129 9.83 -27.74 9.66
C LEU A 129 11.32 -27.82 10.01
N GLU A 130 11.87 -26.81 10.70
CA GLU A 130 13.26 -26.85 11.20
C GLU A 130 13.48 -27.95 12.24
N THR A 131 12.47 -28.26 13.05
CA THR A 131 12.58 -29.33 14.05
C THR A 131 12.53 -30.69 13.35
N LEU A 132 11.67 -30.85 12.34
CA LEU A 132 11.61 -32.05 11.51
C LEU A 132 12.93 -32.26 10.75
N GLU A 133 13.49 -31.21 10.15
CA GLU A 133 14.77 -31.28 9.42
C GLU A 133 15.92 -31.68 10.36
N LYS A 134 15.94 -31.19 11.60
CA LYS A 134 16.94 -31.57 12.62
C LYS A 134 16.78 -32.99 13.17
N MET A 135 15.60 -33.61 13.04
CA MET A 135 15.36 -34.99 13.49
C MET A 135 15.98 -36.04 12.56
N TYR A 136 16.34 -35.67 11.33
CA TYR A 136 16.89 -36.58 10.32
C TYR A 136 18.29 -36.10 9.90
N LYS A 137 19.23 -37.03 9.63
CA LYS A 137 20.60 -36.63 9.31
C LYS A 137 20.72 -36.08 7.89
N ASN A 138 19.96 -36.64 6.94
CA ASN A 138 20.08 -36.36 5.52
C ASN A 138 18.68 -36.33 4.85
N GLU A 139 18.51 -35.59 3.73
CA GLU A 139 17.25 -35.55 2.95
C GLU A 139 16.75 -36.94 2.54
N GLN A 140 17.65 -37.87 2.19
CA GLN A 140 17.31 -39.24 1.82
C GLN A 140 16.68 -40.03 2.98
N GLU A 141 17.10 -39.77 4.21
CA GLU A 141 16.56 -40.43 5.40
C GLU A 141 15.16 -39.91 5.72
N LEU A 142 14.94 -38.62 5.46
CA LEU A 142 13.63 -37.97 5.53
C LEU A 142 12.68 -38.50 4.45
N GLU A 143 13.12 -38.65 3.19
CA GLU A 143 12.30 -39.22 2.11
C GLU A 143 11.88 -40.67 2.41
N VAL A 144 12.81 -41.49 2.91
CA VAL A 144 12.51 -42.86 3.31
C VAL A 144 11.52 -42.87 4.48
N ALA A 145 11.71 -42.02 5.49
CA ALA A 145 10.79 -41.90 6.62
C ALA A 145 9.40 -41.41 6.20
N LEU A 146 9.32 -40.49 5.24
CA LEU A 146 8.05 -40.03 4.66
C LEU A 146 7.36 -41.12 3.88
N SER A 147 8.10 -41.97 3.17
CA SER A 147 7.50 -43.08 2.41
C SER A 147 6.96 -44.21 3.28
N THR A 148 7.43 -44.33 4.52
CA THR A 148 7.14 -45.46 5.42
C THR A 148 6.30 -45.08 6.64
N ASN A 149 6.36 -43.84 7.12
CA ASN A 149 5.70 -43.41 8.36
C ASN A 149 4.48 -42.52 8.07
N SER A 150 3.29 -43.12 8.16
CA SER A 150 2.00 -42.45 7.93
C SER A 150 1.72 -41.32 8.92
N GLU A 151 2.25 -41.39 10.14
CA GLU A 151 2.11 -40.35 11.16
C GLU A 151 2.97 -39.11 10.81
N LEU A 152 4.17 -39.34 10.25
CA LEU A 152 5.05 -38.27 9.78
C LEU A 152 4.44 -37.49 8.61
N ILE A 153 3.85 -38.20 7.64
CA ILE A 153 3.14 -37.58 6.49
C ILE A 153 1.98 -36.72 6.98
N ARG A 154 1.20 -37.23 7.94
CA ARG A 154 0.06 -36.51 8.51
C ARG A 154 0.47 -35.23 9.23
N ASN A 155 1.64 -35.23 9.88
CA ASN A 155 2.18 -34.08 10.58
C ASN A 155 2.89 -33.08 9.64
N MET A 156 3.29 -33.51 8.45
CA MET A 156 4.02 -32.68 7.48
C MET A 156 3.19 -31.52 6.92
N LEU A 157 1.95 -31.77 6.50
CA LEU A 157 1.08 -30.74 5.91
C LEU A 157 0.78 -29.60 6.91
N PRO A 158 0.37 -29.86 8.18
CA PRO A 158 0.24 -28.83 9.20
C PRO A 158 1.55 -28.09 9.49
N SER A 159 2.70 -28.78 9.44
CA SER A 159 4.02 -28.19 9.68
C SER A 159 4.42 -27.22 8.57
N ILE A 160 4.17 -27.57 7.31
CA ILE A 160 4.36 -26.69 6.14
C ILE A 160 3.43 -25.46 6.27
N PHE A 161 2.16 -25.68 6.62
CA PHE A 161 1.21 -24.60 6.81
C PHE A 161 1.66 -23.64 7.93
N ASN A 162 2.15 -24.17 9.06
CA ASN A 162 2.69 -23.37 10.15
C ASN A 162 3.91 -22.54 9.74
N TYR A 163 4.81 -23.12 8.93
CA TYR A 163 5.96 -22.40 8.39
C TYR A 163 5.53 -21.23 7.49
N ILE A 164 4.58 -21.45 6.58
CA ILE A 164 4.05 -20.40 5.71
C ILE A 164 3.43 -19.27 6.54
N LEU A 165 2.59 -19.60 7.51
CA LEU A 165 1.96 -18.62 8.40
C LEU A 165 3.00 -17.82 9.18
N THR A 166 4.03 -18.48 9.72
CA THR A 166 5.13 -17.82 10.43
C THR A 166 5.84 -16.80 9.53
N LYS A 167 6.11 -17.15 8.27
CA LYS A 167 6.71 -16.21 7.30
C LYS A 167 5.78 -15.03 7.00
N ILE A 168 4.47 -15.26 6.88
CA ILE A 168 3.48 -14.18 6.71
C ILE A 168 3.47 -13.25 7.92
N TYR A 169 3.51 -13.77 9.14
CA TYR A 169 3.55 -12.94 10.35
C TYR A 169 4.84 -12.12 10.46
N LEU A 170 5.97 -12.71 10.12
CA LEU A 170 7.24 -11.98 10.04
C LEU A 170 7.22 -10.88 8.98
N LEU A 171 6.47 -11.08 7.90
CA LEU A 171 6.28 -10.09 6.85
C LEU A 171 5.42 -8.90 7.30
N ILE A 172 4.38 -9.15 8.11
CA ILE A 172 3.45 -8.12 8.58
C ILE A 172 4.13 -7.07 9.46
N LEU A 173 5.12 -7.49 10.26
CA LEU A 173 5.83 -6.65 11.24
C LEU A 173 6.45 -5.39 10.59
N PRO A 174 7.27 -5.48 9.53
CA PRO A 174 7.79 -4.29 8.84
C PRO A 174 6.71 -3.31 8.35
N PHE A 175 5.58 -3.79 7.83
CA PHE A 175 4.47 -2.92 7.40
C PHE A 175 3.83 -2.19 8.58
N LEU A 176 3.67 -2.89 9.71
CA LEU A 176 3.19 -2.29 10.94
C LEU A 176 4.15 -1.20 11.44
N CYS A 177 5.46 -1.49 11.43
CA CYS A 177 6.50 -0.53 11.81
C CYS A 177 6.50 0.72 10.94
N ILE A 178 6.48 0.60 9.61
CA ILE A 178 6.51 1.76 8.71
C ILE A 178 5.23 2.59 8.82
N SER A 179 4.07 1.95 9.04
CA SER A 179 2.79 2.64 9.24
C SER A 179 2.79 3.46 10.53
N LEU A 180 3.24 2.87 11.65
CA LEU A 180 3.38 3.57 12.93
C LEU A 180 4.41 4.70 12.85
N PHE A 181 5.57 4.45 12.23
CA PHE A 181 6.60 5.46 12.04
C PHE A 181 6.11 6.65 11.20
N SER A 182 5.37 6.37 10.12
CA SER A 182 4.72 7.40 9.30
C SER A 182 3.72 8.20 10.12
N MET A 183 2.92 7.57 10.97
CA MET A 183 1.97 8.26 11.84
C MET A 183 2.64 9.22 12.84
N VAL A 184 3.74 8.80 13.46
CA VAL A 184 4.52 9.63 14.39
C VAL A 184 5.07 10.86 13.66
N THR A 185 5.69 10.66 12.50
CA THR A 185 6.30 11.74 11.72
C THR A 185 5.26 12.71 11.15
N ILE A 186 4.12 12.22 10.67
CA ILE A 186 2.97 13.06 10.27
C ILE A 186 2.47 13.87 11.47
N SER A 187 2.37 13.27 12.66
CA SER A 187 1.92 13.99 13.86
C SER A 187 2.90 15.09 14.27
N ILE A 188 4.22 14.86 14.12
CA ILE A 188 5.26 15.89 14.31
C ILE A 188 5.11 17.01 13.28
N LYS A 189 4.93 16.69 11.98
CA LYS A 189 4.66 17.66 10.90
C LYS A 189 3.43 18.52 11.25
N ALA A 190 2.30 17.89 11.59
CA ALA A 190 1.07 18.58 11.92
C ALA A 190 1.21 19.49 13.15
N TYR A 191 1.92 19.03 14.18
CA TYR A 191 2.23 19.86 15.35
C TYR A 191 3.08 21.08 14.99
N TRP A 192 4.12 20.90 14.16
CA TRP A 192 5.00 21.99 13.74
C TRP A 192 4.26 23.03 12.90
N LEU A 193 3.40 22.59 11.97
CA LEU A 193 2.55 23.47 11.15
C LEU A 193 1.62 24.29 12.06
N LYS A 194 0.89 23.63 12.97
CA LYS A 194 0.00 24.29 13.93
C LYS A 194 0.73 25.30 14.82
N ARG A 195 1.93 24.94 15.32
CA ARG A 195 2.73 25.82 16.19
C ARG A 195 3.20 27.09 15.48
N ASN A 196 3.42 27.02 14.16
CA ASN A 196 3.91 28.14 13.36
C ASN A 196 2.81 28.87 12.58
N ASN A 197 1.53 28.62 12.88
CA ASN A 197 0.38 29.16 12.14
C ASN A 197 0.49 28.93 10.62
N ARG A 198 0.99 27.76 10.21
CA ARG A 198 1.04 27.33 8.82
C ARG A 198 -0.02 26.27 8.56
N HIS A 199 -0.62 26.31 7.39
CA HIS A 199 -1.56 25.29 6.91
C HIS A 199 -0.83 24.19 6.14
N ASP A 200 -1.51 23.06 5.88
CA ASP A 200 -0.95 22.05 4.99
C ASP A 200 -0.94 22.62 3.57
N ILE A 201 0.07 22.27 2.77
CA ILE A 201 0.23 22.82 1.41
C ILE A 201 -1.01 22.50 0.55
N TRP A 202 -1.67 21.38 0.83
CA TRP A 202 -2.89 20.98 0.14
C TRP A 202 -4.11 21.81 0.51
N ASP A 203 -4.15 22.42 1.70
CA ASP A 203 -5.24 23.34 2.07
C ASP A 203 -5.18 24.60 1.19
N ASP A 204 -3.98 25.17 1.01
CA ASP A 204 -3.75 26.34 0.16
C ASP A 204 -4.09 26.05 -1.32
N ILE A 205 -3.74 24.85 -1.81
CA ILE A 205 -4.04 24.42 -3.18
C ILE A 205 -5.54 24.20 -3.38
N ASP A 206 -6.21 23.58 -2.43
CA ASP A 206 -7.66 23.32 -2.49
C ASP A 206 -8.44 24.66 -2.48
N ASP A 207 -8.01 25.62 -1.66
CA ASP A 207 -8.61 26.97 -1.62
C ASP A 207 -8.41 27.73 -2.93
N TYR A 208 -7.19 27.73 -3.49
CA TYR A 208 -6.91 28.37 -4.77
C TYR A 208 -7.67 27.72 -5.94
N SER A 209 -7.79 26.40 -5.94
CA SER A 209 -8.59 25.66 -6.93
C SER A 209 -10.08 26.01 -6.82
N SER A 210 -10.59 26.14 -5.60
CA SER A 210 -11.98 26.52 -5.34
C SER A 210 -12.26 27.94 -5.84
N GLU A 211 -11.36 28.89 -5.55
CA GLU A 211 -11.50 30.28 -5.98
C GLU A 211 -11.48 30.41 -7.51
N ASN A 212 -10.56 29.72 -8.19
CA ASN A 212 -10.52 29.75 -9.66
C ASN A 212 -11.75 29.10 -10.29
N ASN A 213 -12.26 28.02 -9.71
CA ASN A 213 -13.47 27.37 -10.19
C ASN A 213 -14.72 28.24 -9.92
N ALA A 214 -14.73 29.01 -8.83
CA ALA A 214 -15.77 30.00 -8.57
C ALA A 214 -15.70 31.15 -9.59
N LYS A 215 -14.49 31.68 -9.88
CA LYS A 215 -14.28 32.73 -10.88
C LYS A 215 -14.68 32.27 -12.28
N SER A 216 -14.31 31.06 -12.70
CA SER A 216 -14.69 30.52 -14.02
C SER A 216 -16.21 30.33 -14.15
N LYS A 217 -16.88 29.87 -13.08
CA LYS A 217 -18.34 29.78 -13.03
C LYS A 217 -19.01 31.14 -13.14
N ILE A 218 -18.47 32.16 -12.46
CA ILE A 218 -18.98 33.53 -12.55
C ILE A 218 -18.80 34.08 -13.97
N ILE A 219 -17.62 33.93 -14.58
CA ILE A 219 -17.36 34.38 -15.96
C ILE A 219 -18.32 33.70 -16.93
N ASN A 220 -18.48 32.38 -16.85
CA ASN A 220 -19.42 31.65 -17.70
C ASN A 220 -20.87 32.10 -17.47
N CYS A 221 -21.26 32.42 -16.23
CA CYS A 221 -22.57 33.02 -15.97
C CYS A 221 -22.71 34.44 -16.53
N MET A 222 -21.64 35.24 -16.53
CA MET A 222 -21.64 36.59 -17.10
C MET A 222 -21.76 36.55 -18.63
N ASP A 223 -21.09 35.62 -19.31
CA ASP A 223 -21.17 35.43 -20.76
C ASP A 223 -22.58 34.97 -21.23
N ASN A 224 -23.40 34.45 -20.31
CA ASN A 224 -24.75 33.97 -20.57
C ASN A 224 -25.86 34.93 -20.09
N ILE A 225 -25.51 36.18 -19.72
CA ILE A 225 -26.52 37.19 -19.36
C ILE A 225 -27.29 37.60 -20.62
N PRO A 226 -28.63 37.52 -20.64
CA PRO A 226 -29.43 37.97 -21.76
C PRO A 226 -29.26 39.47 -22.03
N ASP A 227 -29.07 39.86 -23.31
CA ASP A 227 -28.84 41.26 -23.74
C ASP A 227 -29.94 42.27 -23.33
N ASN A 228 -31.10 41.77 -22.90
CA ASN A 228 -32.22 42.59 -22.45
C ASN A 228 -32.13 43.01 -20.96
N ILE A 229 -31.19 42.46 -20.19
CA ILE A 229 -30.93 42.84 -18.80
C ILE A 229 -29.78 43.84 -18.78
N THR A 230 -30.09 45.10 -18.49
CA THR A 230 -29.11 46.20 -18.46
C THR A 230 -28.95 46.84 -17.09
N ASP A 231 -29.84 46.52 -16.14
CA ASP A 231 -29.76 47.01 -14.76
C ASP A 231 -28.80 46.15 -13.92
N GLU A 232 -27.86 46.80 -13.23
CA GLU A 232 -26.83 46.13 -12.42
C GLU A 232 -27.44 45.28 -11.29
N THR A 233 -28.58 45.71 -10.74
CA THR A 233 -29.30 44.99 -9.69
C THR A 233 -29.95 43.72 -10.24
N GLU A 234 -30.53 43.77 -11.43
CA GLU A 234 -31.10 42.61 -12.12
C GLU A 234 -30.03 41.60 -12.55
N ILE A 235 -28.86 42.07 -13.01
CA ILE A 235 -27.69 41.24 -13.30
C ILE A 235 -27.25 40.48 -12.04
N LEU A 236 -27.12 41.17 -10.90
CA LEU A 236 -26.73 40.56 -9.64
C LEU A 236 -27.74 39.50 -9.18
N ILE A 237 -29.04 39.79 -9.27
CA ILE A 237 -30.12 38.86 -8.92
C ILE A 237 -30.11 37.63 -9.85
N TYR A 238 -29.87 37.83 -11.15
CA TYR A 238 -29.75 36.75 -12.15
C TYR A 238 -28.57 35.83 -11.85
N LEU A 239 -27.38 36.40 -11.59
CA LEU A 239 -26.17 35.64 -11.24
C LEU A 239 -26.36 34.83 -9.94
N ILE A 240 -26.95 35.43 -8.90
CA ILE A 240 -27.25 34.74 -7.63
C ILE A 240 -28.23 33.58 -7.86
N LYS A 241 -29.21 33.76 -8.74
CA LYS A 241 -30.21 32.73 -9.07
C LYS A 241 -29.58 31.57 -9.85
N GLN A 242 -28.71 31.85 -10.82
CA GLN A 242 -27.98 30.82 -11.58
C GLN A 242 -27.01 30.03 -10.69
N LEU A 243 -26.26 30.72 -9.82
CA LEU A 243 -25.36 30.09 -8.86
C LEU A 243 -26.10 29.21 -7.84
N LYS A 244 -27.28 29.63 -7.37
CA LYS A 244 -28.12 28.83 -6.46
C LYS A 244 -28.79 27.61 -7.13
N GLN A 245 -29.05 27.68 -8.43
CA GLN A 245 -29.71 26.60 -9.17
C GLN A 245 -28.75 25.49 -9.62
N GLY A 246 -27.43 25.67 -9.47
CA GLY A 246 -26.44 24.64 -9.84
C GLY A 246 -26.42 24.30 -11.33
N ASN A 247 -26.97 25.16 -12.18
CA ASN A 247 -27.23 24.87 -13.60
C ASN A 247 -26.02 25.04 -14.54
N ILE A 248 -24.81 25.18 -13.99
CA ILE A 248 -23.59 25.06 -14.79
C ILE A 248 -23.21 23.58 -14.77
N LYS A 249 -23.58 22.86 -15.84
CA LYS A 249 -23.11 21.50 -16.07
C LYS A 249 -21.58 21.51 -16.10
N GLU A 250 -20.96 20.63 -15.32
CA GLU A 250 -19.54 20.29 -15.45
C GLU A 250 -19.37 19.57 -16.79
N ASP A 251 -18.72 20.21 -17.76
CA ASP A 251 -18.11 19.56 -18.92
C ASP A 251 -16.68 19.12 -18.58
#